data_AF-A0A3L7UG02-F1
#
_entry.id   AF-A0A3L7UG02-F1
#
_cell.length_a   1.000
_cell.length_b   1.000
_cell.length_c   1.000
_cell.angle_alpha   90.00
_cell.angle_beta   90.00
_cell.angle_gamma   90.00
#
_symmetry.space_group_name_H-M   'P 1'
#
loop_
_entity.id
_entity.type
_entity.pdbx_description
1 polymer ?
#
loop_
_entity_poly.entity_id
_entity_poly.type
_entity_poly.pdbx_seq_one_letter_code
_entity_poly.pdbx_strand_id
1 'polypeptide(L)'
;MSEFVIDPRVAAQVAEHRYPLLFATISGAHLYGFPSPDSDFDIRGAHILPLHDALGLWPDKHDTVQVSGIRDGLEIDLVTHDLRKFFGLMLKRNGYVMEQVFSPLTVLTTPEHAELKSIASQCLTRHHVHHYKGFFHTQWKLFEKERPRRVKPLLYTYRVLLTGIHLMRTGEIEANLVTLNNEFRLPQIPDLVARKLAGPEQSTLPEADVTFHESECQRLLTQLEAASDASHLPDVPTGSGALNDLLVRVRTGLRSQ
;
A
#
# COMPACT_ATOMS: atom_id res chain seq x y z
N MET A 1 20.73 -7.46 1.00
CA MET A 1 19.36 -7.43 0.48
C MET A 1 19.38 -8.18 -0.85
N SER A 2 18.68 -9.32 -0.96
CA SER A 2 18.51 -9.96 -2.26
C SER A 2 17.75 -9.00 -3.17
N GLU A 3 18.31 -8.73 -4.35
CA GLU A 3 17.67 -7.92 -5.38
C GLU A 3 16.33 -8.60 -5.76
N PHE A 4 15.21 -7.90 -5.55
CA PHE A 4 13.91 -8.40 -5.97
C PHE A 4 13.87 -8.38 -7.49
N VAL A 5 13.93 -9.56 -8.11
CA VAL A 5 13.87 -9.71 -9.56
C VAL A 5 12.41 -9.63 -10.00
N ILE A 6 12.08 -8.61 -10.80
CA ILE A 6 10.75 -8.42 -11.36
C ILE A 6 10.47 -9.52 -12.40
N ASP A 7 9.31 -10.18 -12.28
CA ASP A 7 8.87 -11.15 -13.27
C ASP A 7 8.70 -10.47 -14.65
N PRO A 8 9.29 -11.00 -15.74
CA PRO A 8 9.18 -10.39 -17.07
C PRO A 8 7.74 -10.16 -17.53
N ARG A 9 6.77 -10.99 -17.09
CA ARG A 9 5.35 -10.84 -17.42
C ARG A 9 4.72 -9.63 -16.72
N VAL A 10 5.17 -9.34 -15.49
CA VAL A 10 4.80 -8.12 -14.76
C VAL A 10 5.36 -6.89 -15.46
N ALA A 11 6.63 -6.94 -15.87
CA ALA A 11 7.25 -5.85 -16.64
C ALA A 11 6.54 -5.61 -17.99
N ALA A 12 6.17 -6.68 -18.70
CA ALA A 12 5.41 -6.60 -19.95
C ALA A 12 4.01 -5.96 -19.75
N GLN A 13 3.27 -6.36 -18.71
CA GLN A 13 1.97 -5.75 -18.38
C GLN A 13 2.08 -4.25 -18.08
N VAL A 14 3.17 -3.81 -17.42
CA VAL A 14 3.44 -2.39 -17.18
C VAL A 14 3.82 -1.66 -18.46
N ALA A 15 4.61 -2.28 -19.34
CA ALA A 15 5.00 -1.69 -20.63
C ALA A 15 3.82 -1.54 -21.61
N GLU A 16 2.82 -2.41 -21.54
CA GLU A 16 1.59 -2.35 -22.33
C GLU A 16 0.57 -1.33 -21.80
N HIS A 17 0.88 -0.61 -20.72
CA HIS A 17 -0.04 0.36 -20.14
C HIS A 17 -0.40 1.46 -21.16
N ARG A 18 -1.70 1.75 -21.30
CA ARG A 18 -2.25 2.68 -22.32
C ARG A 18 -1.72 4.12 -22.19
N TYR A 19 -1.33 4.52 -20.99
CA TYR A 19 -0.85 5.87 -20.68
C TYR A 19 0.59 5.82 -20.15
N PRO A 20 1.40 6.88 -20.36
CA PRO A 20 2.69 7.01 -19.67
C PRO A 20 2.52 6.91 -18.16
N LEU A 21 3.42 6.15 -17.53
CA LEU A 21 3.43 5.94 -16.08
C LEU A 21 4.50 6.83 -15.45
N LEU A 22 4.15 7.51 -14.35
CA LEU A 22 5.12 8.16 -13.48
C LEU A 22 5.83 7.11 -12.62
N PHE A 23 5.08 6.10 -12.15
CA PHE A 23 5.63 4.91 -11.52
C PHE A 23 4.66 3.73 -11.55
N ALA A 24 5.21 2.53 -11.38
CA ALA A 24 4.47 1.32 -11.04
C ALA A 24 5.29 0.49 -10.04
N THR A 25 4.62 0.04 -8.99
CA THR A 25 5.21 -0.71 -7.87
C THR A 25 4.36 -1.93 -7.55
N ILE A 26 4.98 -2.94 -6.95
CA ILE A 26 4.27 -4.07 -6.37
C ILE A 26 3.71 -3.70 -4.99
N SER A 27 2.46 -4.09 -4.77
CA SER A 27 1.74 -4.01 -3.50
C SER A 27 1.37 -5.44 -3.06
N GLY A 28 0.33 -5.61 -2.25
CA GLY A 28 -0.19 -6.93 -1.95
C GLY A 28 0.72 -7.78 -1.06
N ALA A 29 0.48 -9.09 -1.06
CA ALA A 29 1.20 -10.04 -0.21
C ALA A 29 2.73 -9.96 -0.38
N HIS A 30 3.21 -9.62 -1.58
CA HIS A 30 4.62 -9.39 -1.88
C HIS A 30 5.20 -8.20 -1.11
N LEU A 31 4.54 -7.04 -1.14
CA LEU A 31 4.96 -5.88 -0.34
C LEU A 31 4.85 -6.16 1.16
N TYR A 32 3.80 -6.86 1.57
CA TYR A 32 3.49 -7.07 2.99
C TYR A 32 4.33 -8.17 3.66
N GLY A 33 5.13 -8.92 2.91
CA GLY A 33 6.09 -9.88 3.44
C GLY A 33 5.55 -11.29 3.69
N PHE A 34 4.42 -11.65 3.07
CA PHE A 34 3.86 -12.99 3.14
C PHE A 34 3.30 -13.51 1.80
N PRO A 35 4.05 -13.38 0.67
CA PRO A 35 3.62 -13.91 -0.62
C PRO A 35 3.70 -15.44 -0.63
N SER A 36 2.57 -16.09 -0.91
CA SER A 36 2.56 -17.52 -1.22
C SER A 36 2.89 -17.78 -2.70
N PRO A 37 3.19 -19.03 -3.08
CA PRO A 37 3.45 -19.38 -4.49
C PRO A 37 2.30 -19.05 -5.45
N ASP A 38 1.07 -19.04 -4.93
CA ASP A 38 -0.18 -18.71 -5.65
C ASP A 38 -0.63 -17.25 -5.42
N SER A 39 0.22 -16.38 -4.87
CA SER A 39 -0.13 -14.97 -4.72
C SER A 39 -0.16 -14.26 -6.06
N ASP A 40 -1.17 -13.41 -6.23
CA ASP A 40 -1.31 -12.48 -7.33
C ASP A 40 -0.27 -11.36 -7.25
N PHE A 41 0.12 -10.85 -8.42
CA PHE A 41 0.91 -9.63 -8.51
C PHE A 41 0.00 -8.42 -8.54
N ASP A 42 -0.18 -7.81 -7.36
CA ASP A 42 -0.79 -6.50 -7.20
C ASP A 42 0.14 -5.39 -7.72
N ILE A 43 -0.10 -4.89 -8.92
CA ILE A 43 0.62 -3.76 -9.50
C ILE A 43 -0.18 -2.49 -9.22
N ARG A 44 0.47 -1.49 -8.62
CA ARG A 44 -0.15 -0.20 -8.30
C ARG A 44 0.74 0.96 -8.73
N GLY A 45 0.15 2.07 -9.14
CA GLY A 45 0.94 3.21 -9.60
C GLY A 45 0.12 4.41 -10.03
N ALA A 46 0.80 5.34 -10.70
CA ALA A 46 0.18 6.57 -11.20
C ALA A 46 0.51 6.80 -12.67
N HIS A 47 -0.51 7.14 -13.45
CA HIS A 47 -0.41 7.44 -14.88
C HIS A 47 -0.66 8.91 -15.17
N ILE A 48 -0.22 9.34 -16.36
CA ILE A 48 -0.34 10.71 -16.84
C ILE A 48 -1.39 10.72 -17.95
N LEU A 49 -2.54 11.33 -17.68
CA LEU A 49 -3.52 11.56 -18.75
C LEU A 49 -3.01 12.59 -19.77
N PRO A 50 -3.31 12.40 -21.07
CA PRO A 50 -3.11 13.44 -22.07
C PRO A 50 -3.79 14.74 -21.65
N LEU A 51 -3.16 15.88 -21.97
CA LEU A 51 -3.67 17.20 -21.56
C LEU A 51 -5.12 17.43 -22.01
N HIS A 52 -5.46 17.00 -23.23
CA HIS A 52 -6.81 17.06 -23.77
C HIS A 52 -7.83 16.36 -22.84
N ASP A 53 -7.52 15.14 -22.39
CA ASP A 53 -8.41 14.34 -21.55
C ASP A 53 -8.49 14.90 -20.12
N ALA A 54 -7.36 15.42 -19.62
CA ALA A 54 -7.27 16.05 -18.31
C ALA A 54 -8.05 17.37 -18.20
N LEU A 55 -8.16 18.13 -19.29
CA LEU A 55 -8.92 19.38 -19.39
C LEU A 55 -10.36 19.18 -19.85
N GLY A 56 -10.68 18.03 -20.43
CA GLY A 56 -12.01 17.69 -20.91
C GLY A 56 -13.05 17.67 -19.80
N LEU A 57 -14.34 17.61 -20.18
CA LEU A 57 -15.46 17.63 -19.24
C LEU A 57 -15.59 16.36 -18.37
N TRP A 58 -14.89 15.28 -18.73
CA TRP A 58 -15.05 13.97 -18.11
C TRP A 58 -13.71 13.31 -17.73
N PRO A 59 -12.82 14.01 -17.02
CA PRO A 59 -11.50 13.47 -16.69
C PRO A 59 -11.62 12.23 -15.79
N ASP A 60 -12.66 12.17 -14.96
CA ASP A 60 -12.92 11.06 -14.03
C ASP A 60 -13.20 9.73 -14.74
N LYS A 61 -13.60 9.74 -16.02
CA LYS A 61 -13.79 8.51 -16.81
C LYS A 61 -12.49 7.76 -17.10
N HIS A 62 -11.37 8.45 -16.99
CA HIS A 62 -10.04 7.91 -17.32
C HIS A 62 -9.06 8.03 -16.15
N ASP A 63 -9.53 8.52 -15.00
CA ASP A 63 -8.70 8.76 -13.83
C ASP A 63 -8.20 7.47 -13.16
N THR A 64 -8.71 6.31 -13.57
CA THR A 64 -8.36 4.98 -13.06
C THR A 64 -8.31 3.99 -14.20
N VAL A 65 -7.21 3.25 -14.30
CA VAL A 65 -7.10 2.09 -15.17
C VAL A 65 -7.02 0.86 -14.28
N GLN A 66 -7.88 -0.12 -14.54
CA GLN A 66 -7.87 -1.42 -13.87
C GLN A 66 -7.79 -2.51 -14.92
N VAL A 67 -6.81 -3.41 -14.77
CA VAL A 67 -6.61 -4.57 -15.63
C VAL A 67 -6.30 -5.76 -14.74
N SER A 68 -7.20 -6.75 -14.70
CA SER A 68 -7.01 -7.97 -13.92
C SER A 68 -7.14 -9.18 -14.84
N GLY A 69 -6.26 -10.17 -14.69
CA GLY A 69 -6.31 -11.38 -15.49
C GLY A 69 -5.10 -12.30 -15.32
N ILE A 70 -5.14 -13.45 -16.00
CA ILE A 70 -4.06 -14.44 -16.01
C ILE A 70 -3.24 -14.26 -17.28
N ARG A 71 -1.93 -14.04 -17.14
CA ARG A 71 -0.96 -13.97 -18.24
C ARG A 71 0.08 -15.07 -18.10
N ASP A 72 0.09 -16.01 -19.05
CA ASP A 72 1.02 -17.15 -19.04
C ASP A 72 1.06 -17.86 -17.68
N GLY A 73 -0.12 -18.08 -17.09
CA GLY A 73 -0.28 -18.74 -15.78
C GLY A 73 -0.01 -17.85 -14.55
N LEU A 74 0.29 -16.56 -14.73
CA LEU A 74 0.48 -15.59 -13.64
C LEU A 74 -0.76 -14.70 -13.48
N GLU A 75 -1.35 -14.67 -12.29
CA GLU A 75 -2.43 -13.74 -11.97
C GLU A 75 -1.86 -12.35 -11.67
N ILE A 76 -2.33 -11.35 -12.41
CA ILE A 76 -1.91 -9.96 -12.29
C ILE A 76 -3.15 -9.09 -12.09
N ASP A 77 -3.08 -8.21 -11.10
CA ASP A 77 -4.06 -7.15 -10.88
C ASP A 77 -3.34 -5.80 -10.95
N LEU A 78 -3.56 -5.04 -12.01
CA LEU A 78 -3.02 -3.70 -12.20
C LEU A 78 -4.10 -2.67 -11.91
N VAL A 79 -3.79 -1.72 -11.02
CA VAL A 79 -4.62 -0.55 -10.76
C VAL A 79 -3.74 0.69 -10.72
N THR A 80 -3.97 1.63 -11.63
CA THR A 80 -3.27 2.93 -11.66
C THR A 80 -4.27 4.07 -11.63
N HIS A 81 -3.85 5.21 -11.09
CA HIS A 81 -4.65 6.43 -11.10
C HIS A 81 -3.95 7.58 -11.82
N ASP A 82 -4.72 8.46 -12.47
CA ASP A 82 -4.20 9.72 -12.99
C ASP A 82 -3.57 10.53 -11.85
N LEU A 83 -2.48 11.24 -12.16
CA LEU A 83 -1.74 12.04 -11.18
C LEU A 83 -2.64 12.95 -10.34
N ARG A 84 -3.65 13.62 -10.92
CA ARG A 84 -4.54 14.51 -10.14
C ARG A 84 -5.30 13.73 -9.07
N LYS A 85 -5.84 12.57 -9.43
CA LYS A 85 -6.55 11.70 -8.49
C LYS A 85 -5.59 11.14 -7.44
N PHE A 86 -4.45 10.63 -7.88
CA PHE A 86 -3.45 10.04 -7.00
C PHE A 86 -2.97 11.05 -5.94
N PHE A 87 -2.58 12.26 -6.36
CA PHE A 87 -2.15 13.33 -5.46
C PHE A 87 -3.29 13.79 -4.54
N GLY A 88 -4.52 13.84 -5.05
CA GLY A 88 -5.71 14.11 -4.22
C GLY A 88 -5.94 13.05 -3.14
N LEU A 89 -5.63 11.78 -3.40
CA LEU A 89 -5.71 10.70 -2.41
C LEU A 89 -4.60 10.82 -1.36
N MET A 90 -3.38 11.20 -1.75
CA MET A 90 -2.27 11.46 -0.82
C MET A 90 -2.64 12.56 0.19
N LEU A 91 -3.24 13.65 -0.27
CA LEU A 91 -3.71 14.75 0.59
C LEU A 91 -4.89 14.37 1.49
N LYS A 92 -5.60 13.27 1.20
CA LYS A 92 -6.73 12.76 1.98
C LYS A 92 -6.32 11.72 3.04
N ARG A 93 -5.02 11.63 3.34
CA ARG A 93 -4.48 10.75 4.39
C ARG A 93 -4.68 9.26 4.09
N ASN A 94 -4.67 8.91 2.80
CA ASN A 94 -4.89 7.54 2.37
C ASN A 94 -3.56 6.76 2.46
N GLY A 95 -3.39 6.01 3.56
CA GLY A 95 -2.18 5.21 3.78
C GLY A 95 -1.86 4.23 2.65
N TYR A 96 -2.89 3.68 2.00
CA TYR A 96 -2.72 2.76 0.87
C TYR A 96 -1.96 3.38 -0.31
N VAL A 97 -2.22 4.65 -0.68
CA VAL A 97 -1.45 5.28 -1.77
C VAL A 97 -0.04 5.68 -1.32
N MET A 98 0.16 5.95 -0.02
CA MET A 98 1.49 6.20 0.54
C MET A 98 2.35 4.93 0.48
N GLU A 99 1.78 3.77 0.81
CA GLU A 99 2.46 2.47 0.69
C GLU A 99 2.89 2.17 -0.76
N GLN A 100 2.12 2.63 -1.76
CA GLN A 100 2.48 2.48 -3.18
C GLN A 100 3.67 3.37 -3.54
N VAL A 101 3.63 4.66 -3.18
CA VAL A 101 4.74 5.59 -3.43
C VAL A 101 6.03 5.10 -2.79
N PHE A 102 5.97 4.61 -1.54
CA PHE A 102 7.15 4.19 -0.81
C PHE A 102 7.53 2.71 -0.99
N SER A 103 6.80 1.95 -1.81
CA SER A 103 7.10 0.54 -2.04
C SER A 103 8.54 0.37 -2.56
N PRO A 104 9.35 -0.50 -1.93
CA PRO A 104 10.69 -0.82 -2.42
C PRO A 104 10.66 -1.72 -3.67
N LEU A 105 9.51 -2.34 -3.96
CA LEU A 105 9.33 -3.29 -5.06
C LEU A 105 8.93 -2.54 -6.34
N THR A 106 9.87 -1.80 -6.91
CA THR A 106 9.62 -0.94 -8.08
C THR A 106 9.68 -1.74 -9.39
N VAL A 107 8.62 -1.66 -10.20
CA VAL A 107 8.57 -2.22 -11.57
C VAL A 107 9.01 -1.18 -12.59
N LEU A 108 8.51 0.06 -12.44
CA LEU A 108 8.83 1.21 -13.29
C LEU A 108 8.92 2.46 -12.42
N THR A 109 9.91 3.30 -12.68
CA THR A 109 10.08 4.59 -12.01
C THR A 109 10.62 5.63 -12.98
N THR A 110 10.25 6.90 -12.76
CA THR A 110 10.85 8.06 -13.43
C THR A 110 11.57 8.96 -12.42
N PRO A 111 12.35 9.98 -12.85
CA PRO A 111 12.92 10.97 -11.95
C PRO A 111 11.86 11.69 -11.10
N GLU A 112 10.68 11.94 -11.68
CA GLU A 112 9.55 12.57 -11.00
C GLU A 112 8.96 11.70 -9.89
N HIS A 113 9.16 10.37 -9.94
CA HIS A 113 8.81 9.50 -8.82
C HIS A 113 9.72 9.73 -7.60
N ALA A 114 11.02 9.98 -7.82
CA ALA A 114 11.95 10.30 -6.73
C ALA A 114 11.60 11.66 -6.09
N GLU A 115 11.22 12.64 -6.92
CA GLU A 115 10.68 13.91 -6.44
C GLU A 115 9.35 13.71 -5.67
N LEU A 116 8.44 12.89 -6.22
CA LEU A 116 7.17 12.57 -5.57
C LEU A 116 7.38 11.94 -4.19
N LYS A 117 8.35 11.04 -4.00
CA LYS A 117 8.69 10.48 -2.68
C LYS A 117 9.08 11.57 -1.67
N SER A 118 9.82 12.58 -2.14
CA SER A 118 10.25 13.72 -1.30
C SER A 118 9.07 14.63 -0.92
N ILE A 119 8.09 14.78 -1.82
CA ILE A 119 6.86 15.54 -1.54
C ILE A 119 5.88 14.72 -0.69
N ALA A 120 5.83 13.40 -0.88
CA ALA A 120 4.93 12.49 -0.19
C ALA A 120 5.17 12.49 1.32
N SER A 121 6.42 12.61 1.78
CA SER A 121 6.72 12.73 3.22
C SER A 121 6.05 13.97 3.86
N GLN A 122 5.89 15.05 3.10
CA GLN A 122 5.18 16.28 3.51
C GLN A 122 3.65 16.13 3.51
N CYS A 123 3.13 15.02 3.00
CA CYS A 123 1.70 14.70 3.01
C CYS A 123 1.31 13.84 4.22
N LEU A 124 2.28 13.26 4.93
CA LEU A 124 2.05 12.44 6.11
C LEU A 124 1.60 13.31 7.28
N THR A 125 0.61 12.81 8.02
CA THR A 125 -0.01 13.52 9.15
C THR A 125 -0.35 12.54 10.24
N ARG A 126 -0.45 13.00 11.50
CA ARG A 126 -0.88 12.15 12.61
C ARG A 126 -2.29 11.58 12.42
N HIS A 127 -3.11 12.21 11.59
CA HIS A 127 -4.44 11.73 11.22
C HIS A 127 -4.47 10.54 10.24
N HIS A 128 -3.31 10.08 9.72
CA HIS A 128 -3.24 8.79 9.02
C HIS A 128 -3.65 7.62 9.93
N VAL A 129 -3.60 7.79 11.26
CA VAL A 129 -4.15 6.83 12.22
C VAL A 129 -5.58 6.39 11.85
N HIS A 130 -6.42 7.29 11.34
CA HIS A 130 -7.80 6.96 10.99
C HIS A 130 -7.90 5.98 9.82
N HIS A 131 -6.99 6.07 8.85
CA HIS A 131 -6.91 5.11 7.74
C HIS A 131 -6.58 3.72 8.27
N TYR A 132 -5.49 3.61 9.05
CA TYR A 132 -5.05 2.32 9.58
C TYR A 132 -6.07 1.70 10.54
N LYS A 133 -6.71 2.50 11.39
CA LYS A 133 -7.85 2.06 12.22
C LYS A 133 -9.01 1.57 11.35
N GLY A 134 -9.44 2.33 10.35
CA GLY A 134 -10.56 1.94 9.49
C GLY A 134 -10.30 0.63 8.74
N PHE A 135 -9.07 0.47 8.22
CA PHE A 135 -8.65 -0.75 7.56
C PHE A 135 -8.59 -1.94 8.51
N PHE A 136 -8.06 -1.77 9.73
CA PHE A 136 -8.08 -2.79 10.78
C PHE A 136 -9.51 -3.32 11.01
N HIS A 137 -10.48 -2.44 11.27
CA HIS A 137 -11.86 -2.86 11.53
C HIS A 137 -12.48 -3.59 10.34
N THR A 138 -12.10 -3.23 9.11
CA THR A 138 -12.59 -3.89 7.90
C THR A 138 -12.05 -5.32 7.78
N GLN A 139 -10.74 -5.50 8.02
CA GLN A 139 -10.10 -6.82 8.00
C GLN A 139 -10.52 -7.70 9.17
N TRP A 140 -10.70 -7.13 10.36
CA TRP A 140 -11.21 -7.84 11.52
C TRP A 140 -12.62 -8.38 11.26
N LYS A 141 -13.53 -7.57 10.72
CA LYS A 141 -14.87 -8.01 10.32
C LYS A 141 -14.84 -9.12 9.27
N LEU A 142 -13.88 -9.09 8.33
CA LEU A 142 -13.70 -10.16 7.36
C LEU A 142 -13.25 -11.46 8.06
N PHE A 143 -12.22 -11.36 8.91
CA PHE A 143 -11.74 -12.46 9.73
C PHE A 143 -12.85 -13.10 10.58
N GLU A 144 -13.69 -12.29 11.23
CA GLU A 144 -14.81 -12.75 12.05
C GLU A 144 -15.92 -13.44 11.26
N LYS A 145 -16.11 -13.12 9.98
CA LYS A 145 -17.15 -13.70 9.12
C LYS A 145 -16.72 -15.01 8.48
N GLU A 146 -15.43 -15.21 8.23
CA GLU A 146 -14.94 -16.40 7.54
C GLU A 146 -15.08 -17.66 8.41
N ARG A 147 -15.62 -18.74 7.83
CA ARG A 147 -15.74 -20.06 8.45
C ARG A 147 -15.27 -21.13 7.45
N PRO A 148 -14.17 -21.86 7.73
CA PRO A 148 -13.22 -21.68 8.85
C PRO A 148 -12.53 -20.31 8.79
N ARG A 149 -12.12 -19.78 9.95
CA ARG A 149 -11.36 -18.52 10.00
C ARG A 149 -9.99 -18.73 9.37
N ARG A 150 -9.58 -17.84 8.47
CA ARG A 150 -8.29 -17.92 7.78
C ARG A 150 -7.25 -16.96 8.36
N VAL A 151 -5.99 -17.35 8.23
CA VAL A 151 -4.83 -16.58 8.71
C VAL A 151 -4.58 -15.33 7.85
N LYS A 152 -4.96 -15.32 6.56
CA LYS A 152 -4.72 -14.18 5.65
C LYS A 152 -5.37 -12.89 6.18
N PRO A 153 -6.70 -12.79 6.43
CA PRO A 153 -7.29 -11.58 7.03
C PRO A 153 -6.61 -11.15 8.34
N LEU A 154 -6.25 -12.11 9.21
CA LEU A 154 -5.56 -11.83 10.47
C LEU A 154 -4.16 -11.22 10.26
N LEU A 155 -3.36 -11.73 9.32
CA LEU A 155 -2.07 -11.12 8.95
C LEU A 155 -2.24 -9.67 8.48
N TYR A 156 -3.30 -9.37 7.72
CA TYR A 156 -3.61 -8.01 7.30
C TYR A 156 -3.96 -7.09 8.49
N THR A 157 -4.62 -7.61 9.55
CA THR A 157 -4.87 -6.84 10.78
C THR A 157 -3.58 -6.48 11.51
N TYR A 158 -2.66 -7.44 11.69
CA TYR A 158 -1.36 -7.16 12.30
C TYR A 158 -0.56 -6.17 11.46
N ARG A 159 -0.45 -6.42 10.15
CA ARG A 159 0.29 -5.55 9.23
C ARG A 159 -0.17 -4.10 9.32
N VAL A 160 -1.46 -3.86 9.25
CA VAL A 160 -1.97 -2.49 9.20
C VAL A 160 -1.81 -1.76 10.54
N LEU A 161 -1.92 -2.48 11.66
CA LEU A 161 -1.69 -1.90 12.99
C LEU A 161 -0.20 -1.56 13.19
N LEU A 162 0.70 -2.47 12.84
CA LEU A 162 2.14 -2.25 12.98
C LEU A 162 2.64 -1.14 12.05
N THR A 163 2.19 -1.10 10.80
CA THR A 163 2.47 0.01 9.86
C THR A 163 2.00 1.34 10.42
N GLY A 164 0.77 1.41 10.94
CA GLY A 164 0.23 2.62 11.55
C GLY A 164 1.07 3.08 12.75
N ILE A 165 1.41 2.17 13.67
CA ILE A 165 2.22 2.51 14.86
C ILE A 165 3.60 3.01 14.44
N HIS A 166 4.25 2.31 13.50
CA HIS A 166 5.55 2.70 12.98
C HIS A 166 5.50 4.11 12.38
N LEU A 167 4.55 4.38 11.49
CA LEU A 167 4.37 5.70 10.89
C LEU A 167 4.16 6.79 11.95
N MET A 168 3.32 6.56 12.95
CA MET A 168 3.06 7.56 13.99
C MET A 168 4.32 7.87 14.81
N ARG A 169 5.20 6.90 15.00
CA ARG A 169 6.47 7.04 15.75
C ARG A 169 7.56 7.70 14.93
N THR A 170 7.72 7.32 13.67
CA THR A 170 8.91 7.62 12.86
C THR A 170 8.66 8.66 11.77
N GLY A 171 7.41 8.83 11.33
CA GLY A 171 7.10 9.59 10.12
C GLY A 171 7.46 8.85 8.82
N GLU A 172 7.80 7.56 8.90
CA GLU A 172 8.17 6.72 7.75
C GLU A 172 7.11 5.66 7.46
N ILE A 173 7.01 5.24 6.20
CA ILE A 173 6.09 4.18 5.78
C ILE A 173 6.87 2.87 5.66
N GLU A 174 6.46 1.87 6.43
CA GLU A 174 6.89 0.48 6.27
C GLU A 174 5.64 -0.41 6.25
N ALA A 175 5.46 -1.16 5.16
CA ALA A 175 4.28 -2.00 4.92
C ALA A 175 4.58 -3.49 5.09
N ASN A 176 5.85 -3.88 5.15
CA ASN A 176 6.29 -5.25 5.27
C ASN A 176 6.18 -5.72 6.73
N LEU A 177 5.27 -6.66 6.98
CA LEU A 177 5.01 -7.20 8.32
C LEU A 177 6.23 -7.89 8.92
N VAL A 178 7.03 -8.58 8.09
CA VAL A 178 8.23 -9.28 8.56
C VAL A 178 9.30 -8.28 8.97
N THR A 179 9.50 -7.21 8.19
CA THR A 179 10.42 -6.13 8.55
C THR A 179 9.99 -5.45 9.85
N LEU A 180 8.71 -5.07 9.97
CA LEU A 180 8.14 -4.47 11.18
C LEU A 180 8.35 -5.38 12.39
N ASN A 181 8.16 -6.70 12.23
CA ASN A 181 8.26 -7.61 13.37
C ASN A 181 9.68 -7.74 13.95
N ASN A 182 10.72 -7.26 13.26
CA ASN A 182 12.06 -7.14 13.84
C ASN A 182 12.09 -6.12 15.00
N GLU A 183 11.27 -5.07 14.92
CA GLU A 183 11.07 -4.05 15.97
C GLU A 183 10.06 -4.54 17.00
N PHE A 184 8.87 -4.96 16.56
CA PHE A 184 7.74 -5.27 17.46
C PHE A 184 7.87 -6.61 18.19
N ARG A 185 8.63 -7.56 17.63
CA ARG A 185 8.96 -8.87 18.22
C ARG A 185 7.75 -9.65 18.72
N LEU A 186 6.67 -9.65 17.95
CA LEU A 186 5.48 -10.43 18.27
C LEU A 186 5.71 -11.90 17.89
N PRO A 187 5.70 -12.84 18.85
CA PRO A 187 6.09 -14.23 18.63
C PRO A 187 5.13 -15.00 17.72
N GLN A 188 3.87 -14.57 17.61
CA GLN A 188 2.86 -15.21 16.78
C GLN A 188 2.99 -14.90 15.28
N ILE A 189 3.63 -13.79 14.89
CA ILE A 189 3.71 -13.39 13.47
C ILE A 189 4.44 -14.43 12.62
N PRO A 190 5.63 -14.95 12.99
CA PRO A 190 6.34 -15.95 12.20
C PRO A 190 5.51 -17.22 11.96
N ASP A 191 4.77 -17.68 12.98
CA ASP A 191 3.88 -18.85 12.85
C ASP A 191 2.72 -18.59 11.89
N LEU A 192 2.04 -17.44 12.01
CA LEU A 192 0.96 -17.06 11.09
C LEU A 192 1.46 -16.93 9.65
N VAL A 193 2.64 -16.35 9.44
CA VAL A 193 3.25 -16.27 8.10
C VAL A 193 3.56 -17.68 7.58
N ALA A 194 4.19 -18.54 8.38
CA ALA A 194 4.48 -19.92 7.99
C ALA A 194 3.22 -20.70 7.60
N ARG A 195 2.14 -20.57 8.37
CA ARG A 195 0.83 -21.16 8.07
C ARG A 195 0.24 -20.67 6.75
N LYS A 196 0.36 -19.37 6.45
CA LYS A 196 -0.04 -18.84 5.14
C LYS A 196 0.80 -19.53 4.04
N LEU A 197 2.11 -19.53 4.18
CA LEU A 197 3.02 -19.99 3.14
C LEU A 197 2.91 -21.51 2.87
N ALA A 198 2.51 -22.29 3.87
CA ALA A 198 2.30 -23.73 3.75
C ALA A 198 1.08 -24.12 2.88
N GLY A 199 0.29 -23.15 2.41
CA GLY A 199 -0.79 -23.36 1.44
C GLY A 199 -2.19 -23.37 2.07
N PRO A 200 -3.24 -23.56 1.24
CA PRO A 200 -4.63 -23.40 1.67
C PRO A 200 -5.03 -24.29 2.85
N GLU A 201 -4.51 -25.52 2.92
CA GLU A 201 -4.85 -26.50 3.96
C GLU A 201 -4.40 -26.08 5.36
N GLN A 202 -3.26 -25.37 5.46
CA GLN A 202 -2.71 -24.87 6.73
C GLN A 202 -3.10 -23.43 7.03
N SER A 203 -3.88 -22.79 6.14
CA SER A 203 -4.25 -21.38 6.24
C SER A 203 -5.41 -21.12 7.23
N THR A 204 -5.85 -22.12 7.99
CA THR A 204 -6.92 -22.00 8.97
C THR A 204 -6.38 -21.68 10.36
N LEU A 205 -7.15 -20.91 11.13
CA LEU A 205 -6.86 -20.61 12.52
C LEU A 205 -7.74 -21.46 13.44
N PRO A 206 -7.16 -22.18 14.42
CA PRO A 206 -7.93 -22.87 15.45
C PRO A 206 -8.81 -21.91 16.27
N GLU A 207 -10.02 -22.35 16.61
CA GLU A 207 -10.95 -21.52 17.39
C GLU A 207 -10.40 -21.15 18.78
N ALA A 208 -9.58 -22.02 19.36
CA ALA A 208 -8.91 -21.79 20.64
C ALA A 208 -7.95 -20.59 20.63
N ASP A 209 -7.43 -20.20 19.45
CA ASP A 209 -6.44 -19.12 19.31
C ASP A 209 -7.10 -17.75 19.10
N VAL A 210 -8.41 -17.71 18.81
CA VAL A 210 -9.12 -16.48 18.42
C VAL A 210 -9.09 -15.43 19.52
N THR A 211 -9.39 -15.81 20.77
CA THR A 211 -9.40 -14.90 21.93
C THR A 211 -8.03 -14.27 22.17
N PHE A 212 -6.95 -15.02 21.96
CA PHE A 212 -5.59 -14.49 22.06
C PHE A 212 -5.37 -13.38 21.03
N HIS A 213 -5.67 -13.64 19.76
CA HIS A 213 -5.49 -12.68 18.68
C HIS A 213 -6.36 -11.42 18.83
N GLU A 214 -7.60 -11.58 19.32
CA GLU A 214 -8.47 -10.45 19.64
C GLU A 214 -7.86 -9.54 20.71
N SER A 215 -7.40 -10.13 21.83
CA SER A 215 -6.78 -9.37 22.91
C SER A 215 -5.52 -8.62 22.45
N GLU A 216 -4.74 -9.25 21.60
CA GLU A 216 -3.50 -8.70 21.08
C GLU A 216 -3.74 -7.57 20.06
N CYS A 217 -4.69 -7.75 19.15
CA CYS A 217 -5.12 -6.70 18.24
C CYS A 217 -5.67 -5.49 19.00
N GLN A 218 -6.43 -5.70 20.08
CA GLN A 218 -6.93 -4.60 20.91
C GLN A 218 -5.80 -3.85 21.63
N ARG A 219 -4.79 -4.57 22.13
CA ARG A 219 -3.57 -3.97 22.72
C ARG A 219 -2.84 -3.11 21.69
N LEU A 220 -2.67 -3.61 20.46
CA LEU A 220 -2.02 -2.88 19.37
C LEU A 220 -2.84 -1.67 18.89
N LEU A 221 -4.17 -1.78 18.85
CA LEU A 221 -5.05 -0.66 18.52
C LEU A 221 -4.90 0.48 19.53
N THR A 222 -4.81 0.16 20.82
CA THR A 222 -4.55 1.13 21.89
C THR A 222 -3.17 1.79 21.72
N GLN A 223 -2.15 1.01 21.32
CA GLN A 223 -0.82 1.57 21.03
C GLN A 223 -0.81 2.48 19.80
N LEU A 224 -1.58 2.16 18.77
CA LEU A 224 -1.73 3.01 17.59
C LEU A 224 -2.32 4.37 17.96
N GLU A 225 -3.33 4.39 18.82
CA GLU A 225 -3.92 5.63 19.34
C GLU A 225 -2.91 6.43 20.16
N ALA A 226 -2.24 5.79 21.13
CA ALA A 226 -1.22 6.44 21.94
C ALA A 226 -0.04 6.98 21.10
N ALA A 227 0.38 6.26 20.06
CA ALA A 227 1.43 6.71 19.14
C ALA A 227 0.97 7.92 18.32
N SER A 228 -0.31 7.97 17.91
CA SER A 228 -0.87 9.13 17.21
C SER A 228 -0.94 10.37 18.10
N ASP A 229 -1.32 10.20 19.36
CA ASP A 229 -1.37 11.29 20.34
C ASP A 229 0.02 11.85 20.66
N ALA A 230 1.05 10.99 20.65
CA ALA A 230 2.45 11.37 20.86
C ALA A 230 3.21 11.74 19.57
N SER A 231 2.56 11.69 18.41
CA SER A 231 3.23 11.85 17.11
C SER A 231 3.72 13.28 16.89
N HIS A 232 4.88 13.41 16.25
CA HIS A 232 5.42 14.70 15.80
C HIS A 232 4.92 15.09 14.39
N LEU A 233 4.17 14.22 13.71
CA LEU A 233 3.60 14.49 12.41
C LEU A 233 2.57 15.64 12.48
N PRO A 234 2.49 16.50 11.45
CA PRO A 234 1.56 17.62 11.44
C PRO A 234 0.09 17.17 11.36
N ASP A 235 -0.83 18.07 11.66
CA ASP A 235 -2.28 17.82 11.52
C ASP A 235 -2.76 17.98 10.07
N VAL A 236 -2.08 18.80 9.27
CA VAL A 236 -2.46 19.12 7.89
C VAL A 236 -1.28 18.83 6.96
N PRO A 237 -1.50 18.21 5.79
CA PRO A 237 -0.43 18.01 4.81
C PRO A 237 0.08 19.36 4.28
N THR A 238 1.40 19.50 4.16
CA THR A 238 2.04 20.72 3.65
C THR A 238 2.51 20.58 2.18
N GLY A 239 2.52 19.36 1.64
CA GLY A 239 2.97 19.07 0.28
C GLY A 239 2.03 19.50 -0.85
N SER A 240 0.87 20.10 -0.58
CA SER A 240 -0.15 20.38 -1.62
C SER A 240 0.33 21.31 -2.73
N GLY A 241 1.12 22.34 -2.40
CA GLY A 241 1.70 23.25 -3.38
C GLY A 241 2.69 22.53 -4.31
N ALA A 242 3.63 21.78 -3.72
CA ALA A 242 4.62 21.01 -4.47
C ALA A 242 3.99 19.92 -5.34
N LEU A 243 2.94 19.24 -4.86
CA LEU A 243 2.17 18.29 -5.68
C LEU A 243 1.50 18.97 -6.87
N ASN A 244 0.94 20.17 -6.69
CA ASN A 244 0.35 20.93 -7.78
C ASN A 244 1.41 21.33 -8.82
N ASP A 245 2.56 21.82 -8.36
CA ASP A 245 3.65 22.22 -9.27
C ASP A 245 4.18 21.03 -10.06
N LEU A 246 4.39 19.88 -9.41
CA LEU A 246 4.76 18.63 -10.07
C LEU A 246 3.70 18.20 -11.09
N LEU A 247 2.41 18.25 -10.73
CA LEU A 247 1.30 17.88 -11.61
C LEU A 247 1.27 18.74 -12.88
N VAL A 248 1.37 20.06 -12.73
CA VAL A 248 1.37 21.01 -13.85
C VAL A 248 2.59 20.76 -14.73
N ARG A 249 3.78 20.67 -14.12
CA ARG A 249 5.05 20.49 -14.83
C ARG A 249 5.06 19.21 -15.68
N VAL A 250 4.63 18.09 -15.10
CA VAL A 250 4.55 16.80 -15.81
C VAL A 250 3.55 16.86 -16.97
N ARG A 251 2.39 17.50 -16.78
CA ARG A 251 1.36 17.59 -17.81
C ARG A 251 1.74 18.50 -18.98
N THR A 252 2.44 19.60 -18.72
CA THR A 252 2.84 20.55 -19.76
C THR A 252 4.18 20.20 -20.41
N GLY A 253 4.90 19.19 -19.91
CA GLY A 253 6.22 18.81 -20.40
C GLY A 253 7.30 19.87 -20.14
N LEU A 254 7.07 20.79 -19.19
CA LEU A 254 8.07 21.78 -18.80
C LEU A 254 9.16 21.04 -17.99
N ARG A 255 10.42 21.15 -18.36
CA ARG A 255 11.52 20.66 -17.49
C ARG A 255 11.85 21.75 -16.45
N SER A 256 12.20 21.33 -15.24
CA SER A 256 12.76 22.25 -14.23
C SER A 256 13.97 22.97 -14.83
N GLN A 257 14.03 24.30 -14.70
CA GLN A 257 15.20 25.09 -15.08
C GLN A 257 16.39 24.76 -14.18
#